data_AF-A0AAE0AND1-F1
#
_entry.id   AF-A0AAE0AND1-F1
#
_cell.length_a   1.000
_cell.length_b   1.000
_cell.length_c   1.000
_cell.angle_alpha   90.00
_cell.angle_beta   90.00
_cell.angle_gamma   90.00
#
_symmetry.space_group_name_H-M   'P 1'
#
loop_
_entity.id
_entity.type
_entity.pdbx_description
1 polymer ?
#
loop_
_entity_poly.entity_id
_entity_poly.type
_entity_poly.pdbx_seq_one_letter_code
_entity_poly.pdbx_strand_id
1 'polypeptide(L)'
;MIFRELICFIFSWGIVLFNVRFEEYCCYCLALSGCARSNGVLNAGYFCFQTMHRAYDALFRKKRGYLAILVLTDGALRCICIFIPFIAFQVYGYRNLCLGRSLDEMRPWCKARVPLLYNFIQSHYWQVGFLRYFQFKQLPNFLLASPILSLALCSITHYAKSQPMLFFSLGFQESNEGQDFTPLLSSSGTDPKSSSKKKGYENLRQRKPIYKGGNSAELSVDNGSPVNSGYLSTSLLPFILHLGFMTATAFFVMHVQVSTRFLSASPPLYWFASYLMISPGTGKRWAYSIWAYCAAYILLGSLLFSNFYPFT
;
A
#
# COMPACT_ATOMS: atom_id res chain seq x y z
N MET A 1 -18.57 -10.90 9.23
CA MET A 1 -18.25 -10.53 7.84
C MET A 1 -18.28 -9.01 7.63
N ILE A 2 -19.38 -8.33 8.00
CA ILE A 2 -19.56 -6.86 7.87
C ILE A 2 -18.41 -6.03 8.48
N PHE A 3 -17.97 -6.35 9.71
CA PHE A 3 -16.88 -5.63 10.36
C PHE A 3 -15.55 -5.71 9.60
N ARG A 4 -15.31 -6.85 8.92
CA ARG A 4 -14.06 -7.08 8.18
C ARG A 4 -14.00 -6.26 6.88
N GLU A 5 -15.12 -6.19 6.16
CA GLU A 5 -15.22 -5.44 4.90
C GLU A 5 -15.11 -3.92 5.16
N LEU A 6 -15.76 -3.43 6.22
CA LEU A 6 -15.68 -2.02 6.65
C LEU A 6 -14.23 -1.60 6.95
N ILE A 7 -13.44 -2.47 7.58
CA ILE A 7 -12.05 -2.16 7.93
C ILE A 7 -11.11 -2.24 6.72
N CYS A 8 -11.34 -3.15 5.78
CA CYS A 8 -10.59 -3.15 4.51
C CYS A 8 -10.90 -1.89 3.69
N PHE A 9 -12.15 -1.41 3.73
CA PHE A 9 -12.54 -0.13 3.15
C PHE A 9 -11.83 1.04 3.82
N ILE A 10 -11.80 1.09 5.17
CA ILE A 10 -11.13 2.16 5.92
C ILE A 10 -9.61 2.15 5.68
N PHE A 11 -9.00 0.98 5.54
CA PHE A 11 -7.59 0.85 5.18
C PHE A 11 -7.32 1.38 3.75
N SER A 12 -8.13 0.96 2.79
CA SER A 12 -8.03 1.41 1.40
C SER A 12 -8.25 2.92 1.28
N TRP A 13 -9.23 3.45 2.02
CA TRP A 13 -9.52 4.88 2.10
C TRP A 13 -8.39 5.66 2.77
N GLY A 14 -7.80 5.13 3.85
CA GLY A 14 -6.61 5.69 4.49
C GLY A 14 -5.43 5.82 3.53
N ILE A 15 -5.21 4.80 2.68
CA ILE A 15 -4.17 4.84 1.64
C ILE A 15 -4.49 5.88 0.55
N VAL A 16 -5.75 6.03 0.16
CA VAL A 16 -6.17 7.10 -0.77
C VAL A 16 -5.92 8.47 -0.15
N LEU A 17 -6.30 8.69 1.12
CA LEU A 17 -6.06 9.94 1.84
C LEU A 17 -4.57 10.23 2.02
N PHE A 18 -3.73 9.20 2.19
CA PHE A 18 -2.28 9.33 2.19
C PHE A 18 -1.76 9.88 0.85
N ASN A 19 -2.30 9.40 -0.29
CA ASN A 19 -1.96 9.90 -1.62
C ASN A 19 -2.42 11.35 -1.85
N VAL A 20 -3.56 11.74 -1.29
CA VAL A 20 -4.09 13.12 -1.39
C VAL A 20 -3.49 14.05 -0.32
N ARG A 21 -2.58 13.55 0.53
CA ARG A 21 -1.83 14.34 1.53
C ARG A 21 -2.72 14.97 2.62
N PHE A 22 -3.89 14.39 2.87
CA PHE A 22 -4.73 14.65 4.06
C PHE A 22 -4.24 13.81 5.24
N GLU A 23 -3.10 14.23 5.77
CA GLU A 23 -2.28 13.42 6.68
C GLU A 23 -2.94 13.10 8.02
N GLU A 24 -3.71 14.03 8.60
CA GLU A 24 -4.39 13.81 9.89
C GLU A 24 -5.47 12.74 9.80
N TYR A 25 -6.37 12.87 8.82
CA TYR A 25 -7.46 11.90 8.59
C TYR A 25 -6.92 10.52 8.22
N CYS A 26 -5.83 10.47 7.45
CA CYS A 26 -5.15 9.22 7.12
C CYS A 26 -4.68 8.46 8.37
N CYS A 27 -4.04 9.17 9.31
CA CYS A 27 -3.56 8.59 10.56
C CYS A 27 -4.70 7.94 11.36
N TYR A 28 -5.83 8.64 11.52
CA TYR A 28 -6.99 8.10 12.22
C TYR A 28 -7.61 6.89 11.52
N CYS A 29 -7.76 6.94 10.18
CA CYS A 29 -8.27 5.80 9.43
C CYS A 29 -7.36 4.57 9.55
N LEU A 30 -6.04 4.76 9.43
CA LEU A 30 -5.07 3.68 9.56
C LEU A 30 -5.00 3.13 10.99
N ALA A 31 -5.08 3.99 12.01
CA ALA A 31 -5.17 3.56 13.41
C ALA A 31 -6.45 2.77 13.65
N LEU A 32 -7.61 3.26 13.20
CA LEU A 32 -8.89 2.58 13.37
C LEU A 32 -8.94 1.22 12.67
N SER A 33 -8.23 1.06 11.54
CA SER A 33 -8.05 -0.24 10.90
C SER A 33 -7.32 -1.26 11.81
N GLY A 34 -6.42 -0.78 12.69
CA GLY A 34 -5.69 -1.58 13.67
C GLY A 34 -6.53 -2.07 14.85
N CYS A 35 -7.72 -1.52 15.08
CA CYS A 35 -8.66 -2.03 16.09
C CYS A 35 -9.18 -3.44 15.75
N ALA A 36 -9.22 -3.81 14.48
CA ALA A 36 -9.75 -5.09 14.03
C ALA A 36 -8.73 -6.23 14.13
N ARG A 37 -7.46 -5.89 13.90
CA ARG A 37 -6.34 -6.83 13.81
C ARG A 37 -5.07 -6.12 14.23
N SER A 38 -4.29 -6.80 15.06
CA SER A 38 -2.96 -6.36 15.47
C SER A 38 -2.02 -6.08 14.28
N ASN A 39 -2.22 -6.72 13.13
CA ASN A 39 -1.43 -6.46 11.91
C ASN A 39 -1.50 -5.00 11.44
N GLY A 40 -2.50 -4.21 11.88
CA GLY A 40 -2.57 -2.78 11.57
C GLY A 40 -1.40 -1.95 12.11
N VAL A 41 -0.62 -2.47 13.08
CA VAL A 41 0.61 -1.80 13.54
C VAL A 41 1.64 -1.64 12.43
N LEU A 42 1.62 -2.52 11.41
CA LEU A 42 2.54 -2.45 10.27
C LEU A 42 2.30 -1.19 9.44
N ASN A 43 1.11 -0.59 9.50
CA ASN A 43 0.79 0.67 8.83
C ASN A 43 1.64 1.85 9.32
N ALA A 44 2.24 1.75 10.52
CA ALA A 44 3.23 2.72 10.98
C ALA A 44 4.41 2.86 10.02
N GLY A 45 4.71 1.81 9.24
CA GLY A 45 5.75 1.82 8.21
C GLY A 45 5.57 2.94 7.17
N TYR A 46 4.34 3.31 6.80
CA TYR A 46 4.10 4.41 5.86
C TYR A 46 4.57 5.75 6.43
N PHE A 47 4.22 6.02 7.69
CA PHE A 47 4.63 7.25 8.38
C PHE A 47 6.12 7.23 8.69
N CYS A 48 6.69 6.10 9.13
CA CYS A 48 8.14 5.96 9.34
C CYS A 48 8.92 6.29 8.07
N PHE A 49 8.51 5.74 6.92
CA PHE A 49 9.18 5.99 5.65
C PHE A 49 9.06 7.46 5.22
N GLN A 50 7.87 8.06 5.34
CA GLN A 50 7.64 9.47 5.03
C GLN A 50 8.45 10.41 5.94
N THR A 51 8.47 10.13 7.25
CA THR A 51 9.25 10.88 8.23
C THR A 51 10.74 10.76 7.97
N MET A 52 11.23 9.57 7.62
CA MET A 52 12.65 9.34 7.29
C MET A 52 13.09 10.22 6.12
N HIS A 53 12.30 10.27 5.04
CA HIS A 53 12.62 11.06 3.85
C HIS A 53 12.58 12.57 4.13
N ARG A 54 11.53 13.04 4.83
CA ARG A 54 11.42 14.46 5.26
C ARG A 54 12.52 14.88 6.24
N ALA A 55 12.89 14.01 7.17
CA ALA A 55 13.95 14.27 8.13
C ALA A 55 15.31 14.34 7.43
N TYR A 56 15.56 13.44 6.47
CA TYR A 56 16.76 13.47 5.65
C TYR A 56 16.87 14.78 4.86
N ASP A 57 15.80 15.22 4.20
CA ASP A 57 15.79 16.49 3.48
C ASP A 57 15.99 17.71 4.41
N ALA A 58 15.39 17.69 5.59
CA ALA A 58 15.56 18.75 6.58
C ALA A 58 17.00 18.84 7.11
N LEU A 59 17.65 17.69 7.35
CA LEU A 59 19.02 17.58 7.87
C LEU A 59 20.08 17.87 6.81
N PHE A 60 20.01 17.20 5.65
CA PHE A 60 21.09 17.20 4.67
C PHE A 60 20.91 18.27 3.59
N ARG A 61 19.71 18.46 3.04
CA ARG A 61 19.46 19.45 1.99
C ARG A 61 19.27 20.86 2.57
N LYS A 62 18.41 20.99 3.58
CA LYS A 62 18.07 22.31 4.17
C LYS A 62 19.00 22.74 5.30
N LYS A 63 19.76 21.80 5.91
CA LYS A 63 20.64 22.04 7.06
C LYS A 63 19.94 22.74 8.24
N ARG A 64 18.64 22.47 8.44
CA ARG A 64 17.82 23.07 9.50
C ARG A 64 17.46 22.00 10.54
N GLY A 65 18.27 21.91 11.60
CA GLY A 65 18.05 20.93 12.67
C GLY A 65 16.69 21.05 13.37
N TYR A 66 16.21 22.28 13.60
CA TYR A 66 14.89 22.50 14.22
C TYR A 66 13.75 21.88 13.39
N LEU A 67 13.83 21.98 12.06
CA LEU A 67 12.84 21.43 11.16
C LEU A 67 12.87 19.90 11.20
N ALA A 68 14.08 19.31 11.29
CA ALA A 68 14.23 17.88 11.44
C ALA A 68 13.62 17.37 12.75
N ILE A 69 13.81 18.08 13.87
CA ILE A 69 13.19 17.74 15.15
C ILE A 69 11.67 17.79 15.03
N LEU A 70 11.10 18.85 14.45
CA LEU A 70 9.65 18.96 14.25
C LEU A 70 9.09 17.80 13.42
N VAL A 71 9.76 17.44 12.33
CA VAL A 71 9.37 16.30 11.48
C VAL A 71 9.44 14.98 12.22
N LEU A 72 10.50 14.76 13.02
CA LEU A 72 10.65 13.55 13.83
C LEU A 72 9.57 13.48 14.92
N THR A 73 9.23 14.60 15.56
CA THR A 73 8.17 14.65 16.57
C THR A 73 6.79 14.37 15.96
N ASP A 74 6.45 14.97 14.82
CA ASP A 74 5.20 14.69 14.09
C ASP A 74 5.11 13.22 13.66
N GLY A 75 6.19 12.67 13.11
CA GLY A 75 6.27 11.26 12.74
C GLY A 75 6.08 10.32 13.92
N ALA A 76 6.72 10.61 15.06
CA ALA A 76 6.59 9.83 16.28
C ALA A 76 5.15 9.84 16.82
N LEU A 77 4.49 11.01 16.84
CA LEU A 77 3.10 11.14 17.30
C LEU A 77 2.14 10.30 16.43
N ARG A 78 2.33 10.30 15.12
CA ARG A 78 1.52 9.50 14.18
C ARG A 78 1.75 8.00 14.35
N CYS A 79 2.99 7.59 14.53
CA CYS A 79 3.31 6.20 14.84
C CYS A 79 2.64 5.78 16.15
N ILE A 80 2.77 6.57 17.21
CA ILE A 80 2.11 6.31 18.50
C ILE A 80 0.60 6.15 18.30
N CYS A 81 -0.04 7.03 17.53
CA CYS A 81 -1.47 6.94 17.23
C CYS A 81 -1.86 5.58 16.62
N ILE A 82 -1.06 5.05 15.68
CA ILE A 82 -1.28 3.72 15.10
C ILE A 82 -1.11 2.59 16.12
N PHE A 83 -0.19 2.73 17.08
CA PHE A 83 0.02 1.73 18.13
C PHE A 83 -1.04 1.75 19.23
N ILE A 84 -1.79 2.86 19.41
CA ILE A 84 -2.79 3.00 20.49
C ILE A 84 -3.78 1.82 20.54
N PRO A 85 -4.44 1.40 19.45
CA PRO A 85 -5.40 0.29 19.49
C PRO A 85 -4.77 -1.04 19.93
N PHE A 86 -3.55 -1.32 19.47
CA PHE A 86 -2.83 -2.52 19.85
C PHE A 86 -2.48 -2.51 21.34
N ILE A 87 -1.93 -1.39 21.84
CA ILE A 87 -1.59 -1.22 23.25
C ILE A 87 -2.85 -1.31 24.12
N ALA A 88 -3.94 -0.66 23.72
CA ALA A 88 -5.22 -0.72 24.42
C ALA A 88 -5.72 -2.16 24.56
N PHE A 89 -5.59 -2.97 23.49
CA PHE A 89 -5.94 -4.39 23.55
C PHE A 89 -5.02 -5.20 24.47
N GLN A 90 -3.71 -4.96 24.47
CA GLN A 90 -2.78 -5.63 25.42
C GLN A 90 -3.13 -5.28 26.88
N VAL A 91 -3.38 -3.99 27.15
CA VAL A 91 -3.75 -3.51 28.49
C VAL A 91 -5.09 -4.09 28.93
N TYR A 92 -6.08 -4.12 28.05
CA TYR A 92 -7.37 -4.74 28.31
C TYR A 92 -7.23 -6.23 28.63
N GLY A 93 -6.44 -6.97 27.84
CA GLY A 93 -6.17 -8.39 28.09
C GLY A 93 -5.49 -8.64 29.43
N TYR A 94 -4.49 -7.82 29.77
CA TYR A 94 -3.78 -7.89 31.06
C TYR A 94 -4.72 -7.60 32.24
N ARG A 95 -5.55 -6.54 32.14
CA ARG A 95 -6.49 -6.16 33.20
C ARG A 95 -7.53 -7.25 33.48
N ASN A 96 -8.01 -7.94 32.46
CA ASN A 96 -9.03 -8.98 32.65
C ASN A 96 -8.47 -10.35 33.05
N LEU A 97 -7.26 -10.70 32.60
CA LEU A 97 -6.71 -12.05 32.77
C LEU A 97 -5.65 -12.16 33.88
N CYS A 98 -4.93 -11.08 34.17
CA CYS A 98 -3.80 -11.10 35.10
C CYS A 98 -4.08 -10.36 36.42
N LEU A 99 -4.86 -9.26 36.43
CA LEU A 99 -5.18 -8.56 37.67
C LEU A 99 -6.11 -9.40 38.57
N GLY A 100 -5.83 -9.40 39.87
CA GLY A 100 -6.67 -10.07 40.88
C GLY A 100 -6.47 -11.58 41.00
N ARG A 101 -5.51 -12.19 40.30
CA ARG A 101 -5.15 -13.61 40.44
C ARG A 101 -3.90 -13.81 41.30
N SER A 102 -3.80 -14.95 41.97
CA SER A 102 -2.60 -15.35 42.71
C SER A 102 -1.44 -15.64 41.75
N LEU A 103 -0.19 -15.48 42.23
CA LEU A 103 1.01 -15.70 41.42
C LEU A 103 1.10 -17.13 40.87
N ASP A 104 0.58 -18.13 41.58
CA ASP A 104 0.63 -19.54 41.14
C ASP A 104 -0.41 -19.86 40.06
N GLU A 105 -1.53 -19.14 40.01
CA GLU A 105 -2.57 -19.32 38.98
C GLU A 105 -2.34 -18.47 37.73
N MET A 106 -1.41 -17.51 37.77
CA MET A 106 -1.13 -16.64 36.64
C MET A 106 -0.49 -17.38 35.47
N ARG A 107 -0.97 -17.06 34.27
CA ARG A 107 -0.40 -17.58 33.02
C ARG A 107 1.05 -17.10 32.83
N PRO A 108 1.92 -17.88 32.15
CA PRO A 108 3.34 -17.54 32.00
C PRO A 108 3.60 -16.18 31.35
N TRP A 109 2.74 -15.76 30.43
CA TRP A 109 2.87 -14.46 29.76
C TRP A 109 2.54 -13.27 30.67
N CYS A 110 1.73 -13.44 31.73
CA CYS A 110 1.51 -12.41 32.74
C CYS A 110 2.79 -12.15 33.56
N LYS A 111 3.64 -13.18 33.74
CA LYS A 111 4.89 -13.12 34.51
C LYS A 111 6.08 -12.60 33.71
N ALA A 112 5.94 -12.44 32.39
CA ALA A 112 7.01 -11.98 31.53
C ALA A 112 7.34 -10.50 31.76
N ARG A 113 8.61 -10.11 31.52
CA ARG A 113 9.08 -8.72 31.63
C ARG A 113 8.23 -7.73 30.81
N VAL A 114 7.72 -8.19 29.67
CA VAL A 114 6.71 -7.47 28.89
C VAL A 114 5.52 -8.41 28.68
N PRO A 115 4.37 -8.17 29.33
CA PRO A 115 3.23 -9.08 29.28
C PRO A 115 2.47 -8.94 27.96
N LEU A 116 3.00 -9.57 26.91
CA LEU A 116 2.41 -9.57 25.56
C LEU A 116 1.48 -10.77 25.37
N LEU A 117 0.18 -10.56 25.60
CA LEU A 117 -0.86 -11.54 25.37
C LEU A 117 -0.83 -12.06 23.92
N TYR A 118 -0.71 -11.14 22.95
CA TYR A 118 -0.80 -11.52 21.54
C TYR A 118 0.35 -12.41 21.09
N ASN A 119 1.59 -12.12 21.51
CA ASN A 119 2.76 -12.96 21.20
C ASN A 119 2.63 -14.36 21.82
N PHE A 120 2.08 -14.46 23.04
CA PHE A 120 1.81 -15.74 23.68
C PHE A 120 0.75 -16.55 22.92
N ILE A 121 -0.37 -15.94 22.55
CA ILE A 121 -1.42 -16.64 21.80
C ILE A 121 -0.90 -17.12 20.44
N GLN A 122 -0.22 -16.24 19.71
CA GLN A 122 0.35 -16.52 18.40
C GLN A 122 1.32 -17.71 18.43
N SER A 123 2.23 -17.74 19.40
CA SER A 123 3.23 -18.80 19.50
C SER A 123 2.65 -20.10 20.08
N HIS A 124 1.87 -20.03 21.14
CA HIS A 124 1.43 -21.21 21.89
C HIS A 124 0.27 -21.95 21.20
N TYR A 125 -0.77 -21.23 20.77
CA TYR A 125 -1.96 -21.84 20.18
C TYR A 125 -1.90 -21.89 18.66
N TRP A 126 -1.34 -20.86 18.04
CA TRP A 126 -1.32 -20.77 16.58
C TRP A 126 -0.01 -21.25 15.98
N GLN A 127 1.05 -21.49 16.76
CA GLN A 127 2.37 -21.89 16.23
C GLN A 127 2.92 -20.91 15.16
N VAL A 128 2.55 -19.64 15.28
CA VAL A 128 3.09 -18.55 14.43
C VAL A 128 4.52 -18.29 14.85
N GLY A 129 5.41 -18.18 13.87
CA GLY A 129 6.82 -17.88 14.10
C GLY A 129 7.60 -18.00 12.80
N PHE A 130 8.86 -17.56 12.83
CA PHE A 130 9.73 -17.62 11.67
C PHE A 130 9.85 -19.06 11.16
N LEU A 131 9.36 -19.29 9.93
CA LEU A 131 9.37 -20.56 9.21
C LEU A 131 8.64 -21.75 9.89
N ARG A 132 7.96 -21.55 11.02
CA ARG A 132 7.30 -22.65 11.75
C ARG A 132 6.16 -23.31 10.98
N TYR A 133 5.60 -22.61 10.00
CA TYR A 133 4.46 -23.09 9.20
C TYR A 133 4.87 -23.91 7.96
N PHE A 134 6.15 -23.98 7.62
CA PHE A 134 6.63 -24.74 6.47
C PHE A 134 6.63 -26.24 6.79
N GLN A 135 5.46 -26.87 6.65
CA GLN A 135 5.26 -28.31 6.78
C GLN A 135 4.68 -28.87 5.48
N PHE A 136 5.10 -30.07 5.08
CA PHE A 136 4.59 -30.73 3.87
C PHE A 136 3.07 -30.90 3.85
N LYS A 137 2.44 -31.10 5.02
CA LYS A 137 0.98 -31.21 5.16
C LYS A 137 0.24 -29.92 4.75
N GLN A 138 0.92 -28.78 4.75
CA GLN A 138 0.34 -27.47 4.44
C GLN A 138 0.49 -27.09 2.95
N LEU A 139 1.09 -27.95 2.12
CA LEU A 139 1.29 -27.70 0.69
C LEU A 139 0.00 -27.25 -0.04
N PRO A 140 -1.19 -27.85 0.21
CA PRO A 140 -2.43 -27.39 -0.41
C PRO A 140 -2.78 -25.93 -0.06
N ASN A 141 -2.52 -25.52 1.17
CA ASN A 141 -2.77 -24.14 1.59
C ASN A 141 -1.80 -23.15 0.92
N PHE A 142 -0.54 -23.55 0.69
CA PHE A 142 0.41 -22.75 -0.08
C PHE A 142 -0.01 -22.61 -1.55
N LEU A 143 -0.58 -23.66 -2.16
CA LEU A 143 -1.12 -23.58 -3.52
C LEU A 143 -2.30 -22.60 -3.61
N LEU A 144 -3.18 -22.59 -2.60
CA LEU A 144 -4.29 -21.62 -2.54
C LEU A 144 -3.80 -20.17 -2.39
N ALA A 145 -2.69 -19.95 -1.67
CA ALA A 145 -2.14 -18.62 -1.48
C ALA A 145 -1.19 -18.14 -2.60
N SER A 146 -0.69 -19.08 -3.41
CA SER A 146 0.28 -18.84 -4.48
C SER A 146 -0.09 -17.65 -5.39
N PRO A 147 -1.34 -17.47 -5.82
CA PRO A 147 -1.66 -16.41 -6.79
C PRO A 147 -1.46 -15.00 -6.22
N ILE A 148 -1.90 -14.74 -4.99
CA ILE A 148 -1.71 -13.43 -4.35
C ILE A 148 -0.24 -13.17 -4.04
N LEU A 149 0.49 -14.19 -3.55
CA LEU A 149 1.92 -14.08 -3.30
C LEU A 149 2.71 -13.86 -4.60
N SER A 150 2.37 -14.58 -5.67
CA SER A 150 3.00 -14.43 -6.98
C SER A 150 2.73 -13.06 -7.58
N LEU A 151 1.51 -12.53 -7.46
CA LEU A 151 1.16 -11.20 -7.93
C LEU A 151 1.94 -10.12 -7.16
N ALA A 152 2.08 -10.27 -5.85
CA ALA A 152 2.89 -9.37 -5.01
C ALA A 152 4.37 -9.39 -5.43
N LEU A 153 4.95 -10.57 -5.59
CA LEU A 153 6.34 -10.73 -6.03
C LEU A 153 6.55 -10.18 -7.44
N CYS A 154 5.63 -10.43 -8.38
CA CYS A 154 5.67 -9.86 -9.72
C CYS A 154 5.58 -8.33 -9.69
N SER A 155 4.69 -7.76 -8.88
CA SER A 155 4.54 -6.31 -8.68
C SER A 155 5.85 -5.67 -8.21
N ILE A 156 6.48 -6.25 -7.18
CA ILE A 156 7.74 -5.76 -6.59
C ILE A 156 8.89 -5.92 -7.59
N THR A 157 9.05 -7.10 -8.19
CA THR A 157 10.16 -7.39 -9.11
C THR A 157 10.06 -6.60 -10.40
N HIS A 158 8.85 -6.36 -10.92
CA HIS A 158 8.63 -5.50 -12.07
C HIS A 158 9.06 -4.06 -11.76
N TYR A 159 8.61 -3.49 -10.63
CA TYR A 159 8.99 -2.13 -10.23
C TYR A 159 10.51 -2.01 -10.01
N ALA A 160 11.13 -2.99 -9.34
CA ALA A 160 12.57 -3.00 -9.10
C ALA A 160 13.39 -3.12 -10.39
N LYS A 161 12.90 -3.85 -11.40
CA LYS A 161 13.56 -3.97 -12.71
C LYS A 161 13.39 -2.71 -13.56
N SER A 162 12.21 -2.08 -13.51
CA SER A 162 11.93 -0.88 -14.30
C SER A 162 12.63 0.36 -13.74
N GLN A 163 12.77 0.46 -12.41
CA GLN A 163 13.37 1.63 -11.73
C GLN A 163 14.41 1.19 -10.66
N PRO A 164 15.52 0.55 -11.06
CA PRO A 164 16.48 -0.04 -10.12
C PRO A 164 17.16 1.02 -9.25
N MET A 165 17.57 2.15 -9.84
CA MET A 165 18.22 3.23 -9.11
C MET A 165 17.31 3.81 -8.01
N LEU A 166 16.05 4.07 -8.34
CA LEU A 166 15.08 4.59 -7.37
C LEU A 166 14.79 3.58 -6.24
N PHE A 167 14.62 2.30 -6.61
CA PHE A 167 14.31 1.22 -5.67
C PHE A 167 15.46 0.96 -4.70
N PHE A 168 16.70 0.85 -5.19
CA PHE A 168 17.88 0.63 -4.34
C PHE A 168 18.28 1.89 -3.57
N SER A 169 18.07 3.08 -4.14
CA SER A 169 18.29 4.34 -3.43
C SER A 169 17.17 4.65 -2.42
N LEU A 170 16.12 3.83 -2.30
CA LEU A 170 14.96 4.09 -1.44
C LEU A 170 14.33 5.48 -1.66
N GLY A 171 14.51 6.07 -2.85
CA GLY A 171 14.01 7.42 -3.18
C GLY A 171 14.89 8.58 -2.70
N PHE A 172 16.08 8.34 -2.13
CA PHE A 172 16.97 9.43 -1.69
C PHE A 172 17.68 10.17 -2.83
N GLN A 173 17.81 9.53 -4.01
CA GLN A 173 18.53 10.04 -5.18
C GLN A 173 17.56 10.53 -6.28
N GLU A 174 16.57 11.35 -5.95
CA GLU A 174 15.93 12.20 -6.97
C GLU A 174 16.74 13.48 -7.17
N SER A 175 17.36 13.59 -8.34
CA SER A 175 18.02 14.78 -8.84
C SER A 175 16.98 15.83 -9.27
N ASN A 176 16.88 16.90 -8.50
CA ASN A 176 16.68 18.28 -8.93
C ASN A 176 15.62 18.70 -9.97
N GLU A 177 14.60 17.90 -10.29
CA GLU A 177 13.37 18.44 -10.90
C GLU A 177 12.22 18.32 -9.91
N GLY A 178 11.65 19.48 -9.56
CA GLY A 178 10.51 19.56 -8.67
C GLY A 178 9.32 18.80 -9.25
N GLN A 179 9.05 17.60 -8.72
CA GLN A 179 7.76 16.94 -8.92
C GLN A 179 6.97 17.05 -7.62
N ASP A 180 6.13 18.07 -7.59
CA ASP A 180 4.95 18.07 -6.74
C ASP A 180 4.19 16.75 -6.95
N PHE A 181 4.04 15.98 -5.86
CA PHE A 181 3.12 14.86 -5.81
C PHE A 181 1.73 15.36 -6.23
N THR A 182 1.39 15.16 -7.50
CA THR A 182 0.14 15.58 -8.11
C THR A 182 -0.74 14.34 -8.22
N PRO A 183 -1.96 14.36 -7.65
CA PRO A 183 -2.77 13.16 -7.44
C PRO A 183 -3.26 12.55 -8.75
N LEU A 184 -3.32 11.22 -8.78
CA LEU A 184 -3.77 10.37 -9.90
C LEU A 184 -5.29 10.44 -10.16
N LEU A 185 -5.96 11.53 -9.77
CA LEU A 185 -7.39 11.75 -9.99
C LEU A 185 -7.68 13.23 -10.24
N SER A 186 -7.39 13.69 -11.45
CA SER A 186 -8.04 14.87 -12.02
C SER A 186 -8.34 14.64 -13.50
N SER A 187 -9.51 14.05 -13.75
CA SER A 187 -10.26 14.08 -15.00
C SER A 187 -11.72 14.03 -14.55
N SER A 188 -12.63 14.94 -14.87
CA SER A 188 -12.68 16.10 -15.75
C SER A 188 -13.98 16.84 -15.36
N GLY A 189 -14.02 18.17 -15.53
CA GLY A 189 -15.26 18.88 -15.75
C GLY A 189 -15.53 20.05 -14.82
N THR A 190 -15.06 21.25 -15.17
CA THR A 190 -15.92 22.42 -15.47
C THR A 190 -15.08 23.61 -15.94
N ASP A 191 -15.54 24.23 -17.02
CA ASP A 191 -14.91 25.34 -17.74
C ASP A 191 -14.61 26.56 -16.87
N PRO A 192 -13.43 27.21 -16.99
CA PRO A 192 -13.24 28.55 -16.45
C PRO A 192 -13.67 29.61 -17.48
N LYS A 193 -14.84 30.20 -17.26
CA LYS A 193 -15.18 31.53 -17.81
C LYS A 193 -14.24 32.56 -17.17
N SER A 194 -13.21 32.96 -17.92
CA SER A 194 -12.38 34.11 -17.61
C SER A 194 -13.14 35.40 -17.95
N SER A 195 -13.43 36.20 -16.93
CA SER A 195 -13.75 37.62 -17.09
C SER A 195 -12.49 38.44 -16.82
N SER A 196 -11.89 39.01 -17.86
CA SER A 196 -11.02 40.18 -17.68
C SER A 196 -11.05 41.12 -18.89
N LYS A 197 -11.61 42.31 -18.60
CA LYS A 197 -11.23 43.67 -19.02
C LYS A 197 -10.69 43.91 -20.44
N LYS A 198 -11.52 44.66 -21.18
CA LYS A 198 -11.22 45.51 -22.35
C LYS A 198 -9.97 46.41 -22.19
N LYS A 199 -9.18 46.48 -23.26
CA LYS A 199 -8.47 47.63 -23.90
C LYS A 199 -7.57 47.01 -25.00
N GLY A 200 -7.46 47.41 -26.26
CA GLY A 200 -7.90 48.55 -27.08
C GLY A 200 -6.85 48.73 -28.19
N TYR A 201 -7.28 48.92 -29.45
CA TYR A 201 -6.51 49.28 -30.67
C TYR A 201 -5.54 48.19 -31.20
N GLU A 202 -5.33 47.92 -32.50
CA GLU A 202 -5.66 48.60 -33.76
C GLU A 202 -5.57 47.60 -34.95
N ASN A 203 -6.17 47.98 -36.08
CA ASN A 203 -6.31 47.21 -37.33
C ASN A 203 -4.97 46.92 -38.05
N LEU A 204 -4.87 45.81 -38.79
CA LEU A 204 -4.22 45.78 -40.11
C LEU A 204 -4.65 44.57 -40.97
N ARG A 205 -4.74 44.86 -42.26
CA ARG A 205 -5.39 44.19 -43.41
C ARG A 205 -4.67 42.93 -43.91
N GLN A 206 -5.47 42.02 -44.50
CA GLN A 206 -5.21 41.20 -45.71
C GLN A 206 -4.01 40.24 -45.75
N ARG A 207 -4.26 38.94 -46.04
CA ARG A 207 -4.27 38.33 -47.39
C ARG A 207 -4.13 36.79 -47.27
N LYS A 208 -5.09 36.03 -47.82
CA LYS A 208 -4.93 34.58 -48.10
C LYS A 208 -4.04 34.40 -49.33
N PRO A 209 -3.21 33.35 -49.36
CA PRO A 209 -3.08 32.56 -50.59
C PRO A 209 -3.26 31.05 -50.35
N ILE A 210 -3.86 30.40 -51.35
CA ILE A 210 -3.98 28.96 -51.54
C ILE A 210 -2.93 28.56 -52.59
N TYR A 211 -2.05 27.58 -52.33
CA TYR A 211 -1.70 26.48 -53.29
C TYR A 211 -0.80 25.39 -52.66
N LYS A 212 -1.32 24.14 -52.68
CA LYS A 212 -0.73 22.78 -52.83
C LYS A 212 0.78 22.51 -52.65
N GLY A 213 1.07 21.39 -51.95
CA GLY A 213 1.98 20.34 -52.44
C GLY A 213 3.11 19.87 -51.51
N GLY A 214 2.91 18.69 -50.88
CA GLY A 214 3.89 17.64 -50.52
C GLY A 214 5.28 17.98 -49.96
N ASN A 215 5.55 17.60 -48.70
CA ASN A 215 6.37 16.43 -48.36
C ASN A 215 6.52 16.31 -46.84
N SER A 216 6.14 15.14 -46.34
CA SER A 216 6.14 14.74 -44.94
C SER A 216 7.56 14.72 -44.38
N ALA A 217 7.83 15.56 -43.40
CA ALA A 217 8.99 15.44 -42.53
C ALA A 217 8.77 14.23 -41.60
N GLU A 218 9.75 13.34 -41.57
CA GLU A 218 9.92 12.32 -40.54
C GLU A 218 9.90 13.00 -39.16
N LEU A 219 8.85 12.71 -38.39
CA LEU A 219 8.81 12.95 -36.96
C LEU A 219 8.63 11.59 -36.31
N SER A 220 9.69 11.12 -35.66
CA SER A 220 9.73 9.88 -34.90
C SER A 220 8.60 9.88 -33.87
N VAL A 221 7.64 8.97 -34.06
CA VAL A 221 6.53 8.71 -33.15
C VAL A 221 7.08 7.95 -31.95
N ASP A 222 7.28 8.68 -30.84
CA ASP A 222 7.47 8.11 -29.51
C ASP A 222 6.14 7.45 -29.07
N ASN A 223 6.10 6.12 -29.12
CA ASN A 223 4.98 5.31 -28.64
C ASN A 223 5.04 5.15 -27.11
N GLY A 224 4.96 6.26 -26.38
CA GLY A 224 4.76 6.29 -24.93
C GLY A 224 3.27 6.47 -24.62
N SER A 225 2.52 5.37 -24.46
CA SER A 225 1.12 5.49 -24.01
C SER A 225 1.07 6.06 -22.58
N PRO A 226 0.20 7.05 -22.30
CA PRO A 226 0.15 7.76 -21.00
C PRO A 226 -0.23 6.86 -19.82
N VAL A 227 -0.74 5.65 -20.08
CA VAL A 227 -1.16 4.69 -19.05
C VAL A 227 0.01 3.92 -18.44
N ASN A 228 1.10 3.71 -19.20
CA ASN A 228 2.28 2.99 -18.70
C ASN A 228 3.08 3.79 -17.66
N SER A 229 2.94 5.12 -17.67
CA SER A 229 3.66 6.03 -16.77
C SER A 229 3.14 5.99 -15.32
N GLY A 230 1.83 5.74 -15.13
CA GLY A 230 1.19 5.85 -13.82
C GLY A 230 1.73 4.87 -12.76
N TYR A 231 1.97 3.60 -13.13
CA TYR A 231 2.50 2.59 -12.21
C TYR A 231 4.02 2.71 -11.99
N LEU A 232 4.74 3.41 -12.88
CA LEU A 232 6.19 3.62 -12.75
C LEU A 232 6.54 4.95 -12.06
N SER A 233 5.53 5.71 -11.62
CA SER A 233 5.73 6.97 -10.92
C SER A 233 6.52 6.77 -9.62
N THR A 234 7.35 7.76 -9.29
CA THR A 234 8.18 7.78 -8.06
C THR A 234 7.32 7.88 -6.81
N SER A 235 6.10 8.42 -6.93
CA SER A 235 5.09 8.43 -5.87
C SER A 235 4.63 7.03 -5.42
N LEU A 236 4.85 6.00 -6.24
CA LEU A 236 4.44 4.63 -5.93
C LEU A 236 5.45 3.88 -5.04
N LEU A 237 6.71 4.33 -5.00
CA LEU A 237 7.80 3.69 -4.24
C LEU A 237 7.45 3.33 -2.78
N PRO A 238 6.93 4.24 -1.93
CA PRO A 238 6.59 3.90 -0.54
C PRO A 238 5.60 2.73 -0.43
N PHE A 239 4.65 2.64 -1.37
CA PHE A 239 3.67 1.56 -1.37
C PHE A 239 4.25 0.22 -1.82
N ILE A 240 5.19 0.22 -2.78
CA ILE A 240 5.89 -0.99 -3.21
C ILE A 240 6.83 -1.51 -2.12
N LEU A 241 7.56 -0.61 -1.45
CA LEU A 241 8.43 -0.98 -0.33
C LEU A 241 7.62 -1.54 0.84
N HIS A 242 6.50 -0.89 1.17
CA HIS A 242 5.58 -1.40 2.17
C HIS A 242 4.97 -2.75 1.76
N LEU A 243 4.53 -2.91 0.50
CA LEU A 243 4.06 -4.20 -0.01
C LEU A 243 5.15 -5.28 0.09
N GLY A 244 6.42 -4.94 -0.18
CA GLY A 244 7.56 -5.85 -0.01
C GLY A 244 7.74 -6.30 1.44
N PHE A 245 7.72 -5.37 2.38
CA PHE A 245 7.78 -5.68 3.80
C PHE A 245 6.60 -6.55 4.27
N MET A 246 5.39 -6.23 3.82
CA MET A 246 4.17 -7.00 4.13
C MET A 246 4.25 -8.40 3.53
N THR A 247 4.75 -8.54 2.30
CA THR A 247 4.93 -9.84 1.61
C THR A 247 5.98 -10.69 2.31
N ALA A 248 7.11 -10.10 2.72
CA ALA A 248 8.13 -10.82 3.50
C ALA A 248 7.57 -11.29 4.85
N THR A 249 6.86 -10.42 5.57
CA THR A 249 6.23 -10.78 6.85
C THR A 249 5.20 -11.89 6.66
N ALA A 250 4.39 -11.79 5.62
CA ALA A 250 3.38 -12.80 5.26
C ALA A 250 4.02 -14.16 4.97
N PHE A 251 5.09 -14.18 4.16
CA PHE A 251 5.76 -15.41 3.75
C PHE A 251 6.53 -16.09 4.89
N PHE A 252 7.29 -15.33 5.68
CA PHE A 252 8.19 -15.90 6.69
C PHE A 252 7.55 -16.14 8.05
N VAL A 253 6.54 -15.35 8.43
CA VAL A 253 6.04 -15.31 9.80
C VAL A 253 4.56 -15.68 9.89
N MET A 254 3.73 -15.29 8.92
CA MET A 254 2.29 -15.49 9.00
C MET A 254 1.85 -16.88 8.49
N HIS A 255 0.71 -17.35 8.99
CA HIS A 255 0.01 -18.46 8.38
C HIS A 255 -0.45 -18.11 6.98
N VAL A 256 -0.35 -19.06 6.05
CA VAL A 256 -0.69 -18.79 4.65
C VAL A 256 -2.17 -18.42 4.49
N GLN A 257 -3.03 -18.96 5.36
CA GLN A 257 -4.47 -18.65 5.41
C GLN A 257 -4.77 -17.20 5.86
N VAL A 258 -3.89 -16.62 6.66
CA VAL A 258 -4.00 -15.21 7.09
C VAL A 258 -3.31 -14.30 6.08
N SER A 259 -2.24 -14.79 5.46
CA SER A 259 -1.41 -14.06 4.50
C SER A 259 -2.18 -13.59 3.28
N THR A 260 -3.06 -14.43 2.72
CA THR A 260 -3.88 -14.05 1.55
C THR A 260 -4.78 -12.86 1.85
N ARG A 261 -5.54 -12.93 2.95
CA ARG A 261 -6.43 -11.85 3.42
C ARG A 261 -5.68 -10.57 3.78
N PHE A 262 -4.47 -10.73 4.30
CA PHE A 262 -3.62 -9.64 4.72
C PHE A 262 -3.03 -8.90 3.51
N LEU A 263 -2.50 -9.64 2.53
CA LEU A 263 -1.96 -9.06 1.30
C LEU A 263 -3.08 -8.48 0.42
N SER A 264 -4.23 -9.15 0.32
CA SER A 264 -5.37 -8.65 -0.47
C SER A 264 -5.95 -7.33 0.02
N ALA A 265 -5.62 -6.87 1.22
CA ALA A 265 -6.01 -5.55 1.69
C ALA A 265 -5.19 -4.43 1.01
N SER A 266 -4.04 -4.74 0.40
CA SER A 266 -3.07 -3.77 -0.11
C SER A 266 -3.43 -3.26 -1.51
N PRO A 267 -3.72 -1.95 -1.69
CA PRO A 267 -4.06 -1.34 -2.98
C PRO A 267 -3.05 -1.56 -4.13
N PRO A 268 -1.72 -1.59 -3.90
CA PRO A 268 -0.75 -1.79 -4.98
C PRO A 268 -0.92 -3.08 -5.78
N LEU A 269 -1.47 -4.14 -5.16
CA LEU A 269 -1.77 -5.38 -5.89
C LEU A 269 -2.82 -5.17 -6.96
N TYR A 270 -3.85 -4.37 -6.66
CA TYR A 270 -4.93 -4.08 -7.60
C TYR A 270 -4.48 -3.08 -8.66
N TRP A 271 -3.63 -2.12 -8.31
CA TRP A 271 -3.01 -1.21 -9.29
C TRP A 271 -2.08 -1.95 -10.25
N PHE A 272 -1.33 -2.95 -9.77
CA PHE A 272 -0.52 -3.79 -10.64
C PHE A 272 -1.38 -4.73 -11.50
N ALA A 273 -2.44 -5.29 -10.93
CA ALA A 273 -3.39 -6.12 -11.68
C ALA A 273 -4.04 -5.32 -12.82
N SER A 274 -4.48 -4.09 -12.58
CA SER A 274 -5.05 -3.22 -13.62
C SER A 274 -4.01 -2.86 -14.68
N TYR A 275 -2.76 -2.57 -14.28
CA TYR A 275 -1.64 -2.35 -15.19
C TYR A 275 -1.42 -3.56 -16.13
N LEU A 276 -1.41 -4.78 -15.59
CA LEU A 276 -1.28 -6.00 -16.40
C LEU A 276 -2.43 -6.16 -17.39
N MET A 277 -3.66 -5.83 -17.00
CA MET A 277 -4.85 -5.94 -17.87
C MET A 277 -4.83 -4.97 -19.06
N ILE A 278 -4.23 -3.79 -18.87
CA ILE A 278 -4.21 -2.72 -19.89
C ILE A 278 -2.97 -2.81 -20.80
N SER A 279 -1.98 -3.66 -20.45
CA SER A 279 -0.74 -3.80 -21.23
C SER A 279 -1.00 -4.28 -22.67
N PRO A 280 -0.48 -3.58 -23.69
CA PRO A 280 -0.69 -3.94 -25.10
C PRO A 280 -0.09 -5.32 -25.43
N GLY A 281 -0.83 -6.13 -26.19
CA GLY A 281 -0.41 -7.47 -26.63
C GLY A 281 -0.70 -8.61 -25.65
N THR A 282 -0.29 -8.48 -24.37
CA THR A 282 -0.42 -9.58 -23.38
C THR A 282 -1.58 -9.37 -22.40
N GLY A 283 -2.17 -8.17 -22.35
CA GLY A 283 -3.18 -7.80 -21.35
C GLY A 283 -4.43 -8.67 -21.34
N LYS A 284 -4.91 -9.13 -22.51
CA LYS A 284 -6.05 -10.05 -22.58
C LYS A 284 -5.77 -11.37 -21.87
N ARG A 285 -4.59 -11.96 -22.04
CA ARG A 285 -4.23 -13.25 -21.42
C ARG A 285 -4.11 -13.12 -19.90
N TRP A 286 -3.50 -12.06 -19.41
CA TRP A 286 -3.41 -11.77 -17.98
C TRP A 286 -4.77 -11.44 -17.38
N ALA A 287 -5.59 -10.65 -18.08
CA ALA A 287 -6.97 -10.36 -17.67
C ALA A 287 -7.80 -11.63 -17.53
N TYR A 288 -7.78 -12.53 -18.53
CA TYR A 288 -8.45 -13.83 -18.44
C TYR A 288 -7.92 -14.68 -17.28
N SER A 289 -6.61 -14.69 -17.05
CA SER A 289 -6.00 -15.46 -15.96
C SER A 289 -6.44 -14.92 -14.58
N ILE A 290 -6.45 -13.60 -14.39
CA ILE A 290 -6.90 -12.96 -13.15
C ILE A 290 -8.41 -13.20 -12.94
N TRP A 291 -9.23 -13.05 -13.98
CA TRP A 291 -10.67 -13.30 -13.90
C TRP A 291 -11.00 -14.76 -13.61
N ALA A 292 -10.36 -15.69 -14.31
CA ALA A 292 -10.52 -17.12 -14.08
C ALA A 292 -10.10 -17.48 -12.65
N TYR A 293 -9.02 -16.89 -12.15
CA TYR A 293 -8.61 -17.06 -10.77
C TYR A 293 -9.65 -16.52 -9.77
N CYS A 294 -10.13 -15.29 -9.93
CA CYS A 294 -11.16 -14.73 -9.05
C CYS A 294 -12.44 -15.58 -9.06
N ALA A 295 -12.88 -16.02 -10.23
CA ALA A 295 -14.04 -16.90 -10.37
C ALA A 295 -13.81 -18.25 -9.70
N ALA A 296 -12.66 -18.89 -9.95
CA ALA A 296 -12.30 -20.16 -9.32
C ALA A 296 -12.19 -20.04 -7.80
N TYR A 297 -11.62 -18.96 -7.28
CA TYR A 297 -11.51 -18.69 -5.86
C TYR A 297 -12.89 -18.54 -5.20
N ILE A 298 -13.81 -17.79 -5.83
CA ILE A 298 -15.17 -17.60 -5.33
C ILE A 298 -15.95 -18.92 -5.36
N LEU A 299 -15.86 -19.68 -6.46
CA LEU A 299 -16.55 -20.98 -6.60
C LEU A 299 -16.01 -22.00 -5.60
N LEU A 300 -14.69 -22.17 -5.54
CA LEU A 300 -14.03 -23.10 -4.62
C LEU A 300 -14.29 -22.70 -3.17
N GLY A 301 -14.29 -21.40 -2.88
CA GLY A 301 -14.64 -20.87 -1.57
C GLY A 301 -16.07 -21.14 -1.16
N SER A 302 -17.01 -20.95 -2.09
CA SER A 302 -18.42 -21.26 -1.86
C SER A 302 -18.61 -22.76 -1.58
N LEU A 303 -17.98 -23.62 -2.39
CA LEU A 303 -18.06 -25.08 -2.21
C LEU A 303 -17.44 -25.55 -0.89
N LEU A 304 -16.23 -25.09 -0.55
CA LEU A 304 -15.56 -25.47 0.69
C LEU A 304 -16.33 -24.97 1.92
N PHE A 305 -16.82 -23.73 1.88
CA PHE A 305 -17.61 -23.15 2.96
C PHE A 305 -18.93 -23.90 3.18
N SER A 306 -19.67 -24.22 2.11
CA SER A 306 -20.90 -25.01 2.20
C SER A 306 -20.68 -26.43 2.74
N ASN A 307 -19.46 -26.96 2.59
CA ASN A 307 -19.08 -28.28 3.12
C ASN A 307 -18.33 -28.21 4.46
N PHE A 308 -18.35 -27.06 5.16
CA PHE A 308 -17.67 -26.83 6.44
C PHE A 308 -16.15 -27.07 6.43
N TYR A 309 -15.51 -27.04 5.26
CA TYR A 309 -14.06 -27.08 5.16
C TYR A 309 -13.44 -25.70 5.42
N PRO A 310 -12.22 -25.65 5.99
CA PRO A 310 -11.53 -24.39 6.22
C PRO A 310 -11.17 -23.74 4.87
N PHE A 311 -11.70 -22.54 4.64
CA PHE A 311 -11.42 -21.73 3.45
C PHE A 311 -10.82 -20.36 3.83
N THR A 312 -9.88 -19.91 2.98
CA THR A 312 -9.13 -18.66 3.16
C THR A 312 -9.88 -17.43 2.69
#